data_AF-A0A1B2E8R0-F1
#
_entry.id   AF-A0A1B2E8R0-F1
#
_cell.length_a   1.000
_cell.length_b   1.000
_cell.length_c   1.000
_cell.angle_alpha   90.00
_cell.angle_beta   90.00
_cell.angle_gamma   90.00
#
_symmetry.space_group_name_H-M   'P 1'
#
loop_
_entity.id
_entity.type
_entity.pdbx_description
1 polymer ?
#
loop_
_entity_poly.entity_id
_entity_poly.type
_entity_poly.pdbx_seq_one_letter_code
_entity_poly.pdbx_strand_id
1 'polypeptide(L)'
;MNPHKVICSVPIELVFTDIDVKSSRTEHRIDHYTEAWFEHHLLHSDISIMRFTPHRDLYSYFMGHQNSAEAYLEWHDKIYTTRGLKAPDRESVLRQKQMEFINMRNEILSNSSFFMDHPIQARFNPAGYFNIKDGHHRAAFLYVFGFRRVYLEMSASDYTQWINAEQAEAVRATIQDQQRQLIYTPILHPAFYSWSSERDNVYPTRLDYMMRYLGLSALRGTRVIDIGCNIGYHARCFTREGAVVTGVEHDADHCRMLKELNGLEHTHFQWIQESFENASVGSYDIGIMLTVFYHVMKNDEVCRAFLARLDQSVGQLLFWESGDDPKKEKILIMEHTGFTRYEKLADTFGTGKLRELGVFQR
;
A
#
# COMPACT_ATOMS: atom_id res chain seq x y z
N MET A 1 -5.62 22.77 -22.74
CA MET A 1 -5.01 21.47 -22.40
C MET A 1 -3.83 21.24 -23.32
N ASN A 2 -2.68 20.86 -22.76
CA ASN A 2 -1.52 20.47 -23.56
C ASN A 2 -1.82 19.10 -24.20
N PRO A 3 -1.81 18.94 -25.55
CA PRO A 3 -2.21 17.69 -26.23
C PRO A 3 -1.33 16.48 -25.87
N HIS A 4 -0.26 16.67 -25.11
CA HIS A 4 0.66 15.62 -24.67
C HIS A 4 0.42 15.12 -23.24
N LYS A 5 -0.56 15.68 -22.53
CA LYS A 5 -0.86 15.31 -21.15
C LYS A 5 -2.25 14.68 -21.02
N VAL A 6 -2.33 13.65 -20.19
CA VAL A 6 -3.57 12.92 -19.89
C VAL A 6 -3.87 13.11 -18.41
N ILE A 7 -5.13 13.45 -18.10
CA ILE A 7 -5.65 13.50 -16.73
C ILE A 7 -6.57 12.30 -16.53
N CYS A 8 -6.31 11.50 -15.49
CA CYS A 8 -7.11 10.32 -15.20
C CYS A 8 -7.18 10.03 -13.70
N SER A 9 -8.23 9.32 -13.29
CA SER A 9 -8.39 8.83 -11.93
C SER A 9 -7.55 7.57 -11.72
N VAL A 10 -6.69 7.57 -10.71
CA VAL A 10 -5.73 6.49 -10.38
C VAL A 10 -5.98 5.99 -8.95
N PRO A 11 -5.88 4.68 -8.67
CA PRO A 11 -6.03 4.15 -7.32
C PRO A 11 -4.93 4.68 -6.39
N ILE A 12 -5.30 5.01 -5.15
CA ILE A 12 -4.38 5.65 -4.20
C ILE A 12 -3.20 4.74 -3.81
N GLU A 13 -3.40 3.43 -3.91
CA GLU A 13 -2.41 2.37 -3.69
C GLU A 13 -1.26 2.43 -4.70
N LEU A 14 -1.48 3.06 -5.86
CA LEU A 14 -0.46 3.25 -6.89
C LEU A 14 0.25 4.61 -6.78
N VAL A 15 -0.07 5.44 -5.79
CA VAL A 15 0.49 6.79 -5.66
C VAL A 15 1.64 6.78 -4.66
N PHE A 16 2.84 7.08 -5.16
CA PHE A 16 4.09 7.07 -4.42
C PHE A 16 4.69 8.48 -4.39
N THR A 17 5.49 8.75 -3.36
CA THR A 17 6.31 9.97 -3.31
C THR A 17 7.30 10.01 -4.47
N ASP A 18 7.98 11.14 -4.62
CA ASP A 18 8.96 11.36 -5.67
C ASP A 18 10.14 10.39 -5.58
N ILE A 19 10.74 10.09 -6.73
CA ILE A 19 11.99 9.31 -6.81
C ILE A 19 13.12 10.16 -6.25
N ASP A 20 14.07 9.52 -5.56
CA ASP A 20 15.23 10.21 -5.03
C ASP A 20 16.02 10.94 -6.12
N VAL A 21 16.64 12.06 -5.73
CA VAL A 21 17.32 12.95 -6.68
C VAL A 21 18.54 12.34 -7.35
N LYS A 22 19.17 11.31 -6.75
CA LYS A 22 20.34 10.64 -7.36
C LYS A 22 19.90 9.66 -8.44
N SER A 23 18.89 8.84 -8.16
CA SER A 23 18.29 7.93 -9.14
C SER A 23 17.71 8.69 -10.34
N SER A 24 17.16 9.89 -10.10
CA SER A 24 16.63 10.76 -11.16
C SER A 24 17.66 11.70 -11.79
N ARG A 25 18.90 11.75 -11.28
CA ARG A 25 20.00 12.62 -11.75
C ARG A 25 19.65 14.11 -11.74
N THR A 26 18.88 14.54 -10.74
CA THR A 26 18.42 15.92 -10.57
C THR A 26 19.02 16.64 -9.37
N GLU A 27 20.10 16.12 -8.79
CA GLU A 27 20.81 16.70 -7.65
C GLU A 27 21.25 18.14 -7.96
N HIS A 28 21.68 18.39 -9.20
CA HIS A 28 22.07 19.70 -9.71
C HIS A 28 20.95 20.77 -9.68
N ARG A 29 19.69 20.36 -9.46
CA ARG A 29 18.53 21.24 -9.35
C ARG A 29 18.20 21.60 -7.90
N ILE A 30 18.89 21.00 -6.94
CA ILE A 30 18.65 21.20 -5.53
C ILE A 30 19.58 22.29 -5.01
N ASP A 31 19.01 23.46 -4.75
CA ASP A 31 19.75 24.55 -4.10
C ASP A 31 20.24 24.10 -2.72
N HIS A 32 21.51 24.42 -2.42
CA HIS A 32 22.18 24.04 -1.17
C HIS A 32 22.16 22.53 -0.90
N TYR A 33 22.33 21.70 -1.94
CA TYR A 33 22.44 20.25 -1.79
C TYR A 33 23.53 19.86 -0.78
N THR A 34 23.21 18.93 0.11
CA THR A 34 24.16 18.27 1.02
C THR A 34 23.84 16.78 1.08
N GLU A 35 24.84 15.96 1.42
CA GLU A 35 24.62 14.52 1.65
C GLU A 35 23.67 14.26 2.82
N ALA A 36 23.75 15.06 3.90
CA ALA A 36 22.82 14.95 5.03
C ALA A 36 21.37 15.25 4.63
N TRP A 37 21.14 16.21 3.72
CA TRP A 37 19.82 16.47 3.18
C TRP A 37 19.34 15.30 2.33
N PHE A 38 20.22 14.74 1.50
CA PHE A 38 19.90 13.60 0.67
C PHE A 38 19.54 12.36 1.50
N GLU A 39 20.29 12.06 2.55
CA GLU A 39 19.98 10.97 3.49
C GLU A 39 18.60 11.15 4.14
N HIS A 40 18.26 12.36 4.60
CA HIS A 40 16.93 12.67 5.13
C HIS A 40 15.83 12.52 4.08
N HIS A 41 16.08 12.99 2.86
CA HIS A 41 15.14 12.90 1.75
C HIS A 41 14.88 11.44 1.33
N LEU A 42 15.93 10.62 1.31
CA LEU A 42 15.88 9.21 0.91
C LEU A 42 14.92 8.38 1.78
N LEU A 43 14.75 8.75 3.05
CA LEU A 43 13.81 8.10 3.97
C LEU A 43 12.34 8.24 3.54
N HIS A 44 12.04 9.20 2.68
CA HIS A 44 10.69 9.55 2.25
C HIS A 44 10.50 9.52 0.73
N SER A 45 11.54 9.15 -0.02
CA SER A 45 11.49 9.02 -1.47
C SER A 45 11.02 7.62 -1.87
N ASP A 46 10.26 7.53 -2.96
CA ASP A 46 9.84 6.27 -3.58
C ASP A 46 9.10 5.33 -2.59
N ILE A 47 8.22 5.89 -1.75
CA ILE A 47 7.35 5.15 -0.82
C ILE A 47 5.88 5.47 -1.10
N SER A 48 4.94 4.57 -0.77
CA SER A 48 3.51 4.86 -0.95
C SER A 48 3.10 6.09 -0.15
N ILE A 49 2.15 6.86 -0.69
CA ILE A 49 1.51 7.96 0.04
C ILE A 49 0.86 7.49 1.35
N MET A 50 0.46 6.21 1.43
CA MET A 50 -0.10 5.58 2.65
C MET A 50 0.91 5.54 3.80
N ARG A 51 2.21 5.48 3.46
CA ARG A 51 3.34 5.46 4.38
C ARG A 51 4.04 6.79 4.54
N PHE A 52 3.57 7.85 3.85
CA PHE A 52 4.18 9.18 3.94
C PHE A 52 3.76 9.90 5.23
N THR A 53 4.26 9.38 6.35
CA THR A 53 3.88 9.73 7.73
C THR A 53 3.84 11.24 8.00
N PRO A 54 4.85 12.05 7.63
CA PRO A 54 4.82 13.49 7.90
C PRO A 54 3.55 14.17 7.36
N HIS A 55 3.18 13.91 6.11
CA HIS A 55 2.01 14.55 5.50
C HIS A 55 0.70 13.93 5.96
N ARG A 56 0.66 12.61 6.10
CA ARG A 56 -0.52 11.89 6.59
C ARG A 56 -0.90 12.37 8.00
N ASP A 57 0.08 12.47 8.89
CA ASP A 57 -0.15 12.84 10.28
C ASP A 57 -0.54 14.33 10.40
N LEU A 58 0.03 15.21 9.56
CA LEU A 58 -0.41 16.61 9.46
C LEU A 58 -1.91 16.72 9.14
N TYR A 59 -2.38 16.03 8.10
CA TYR A 59 -3.80 16.12 7.73
C TYR A 59 -4.70 15.37 8.72
N SER A 60 -4.21 14.28 9.32
CA SER A 60 -4.93 13.60 10.41
C SER A 60 -5.09 14.51 11.63
N TYR A 61 -4.07 15.32 11.95
CA TYR A 61 -4.13 16.34 13.00
C TYR A 61 -5.18 17.41 12.69
N PHE A 62 -5.21 17.95 11.47
CA PHE A 62 -6.24 18.93 11.09
C PHE A 62 -7.67 18.37 11.08
N MET A 63 -7.84 17.06 10.90
CA MET A 63 -9.13 16.38 11.05
C MET A 63 -9.45 15.97 12.50
N GLY A 64 -8.55 16.21 13.46
CA GLY A 64 -8.74 15.84 14.86
C GLY A 64 -8.56 14.34 15.15
N HIS A 65 -7.98 13.58 14.22
CA HIS A 65 -7.68 12.15 14.39
C HIS A 65 -6.31 11.91 15.06
N GLN A 66 -5.49 12.97 15.18
CA GLN A 66 -4.17 12.95 15.81
C GLN A 66 -4.03 14.16 16.72
N ASN A 67 -3.22 14.02 17.78
CA ASN A 67 -3.04 15.08 18.77
C ASN A 67 -1.92 16.08 18.41
N SER A 68 -1.09 15.76 17.41
CA SER A 68 0.09 16.56 17.08
C SER A 68 0.44 16.49 15.59
N ALA A 69 1.00 17.58 15.07
CA ALA A 69 1.61 17.69 13.74
C ALA A 69 3.15 17.62 13.79
N GLU A 70 3.74 17.20 14.92
CA GLU A 70 5.19 17.26 15.16
C GLU A 70 6.01 16.51 14.10
N ALA A 71 5.55 15.31 13.67
CA ALA A 71 6.24 14.54 12.63
C ALA A 71 6.41 15.34 11.31
N TYR A 72 5.44 16.18 10.97
CA TYR A 72 5.54 17.08 9.82
C TYR A 72 6.52 18.22 10.05
N LEU A 73 6.48 18.84 11.23
CA LEU A 73 7.33 19.97 11.57
C LEU A 73 8.79 19.58 11.68
N GLU A 74 9.09 18.45 12.31
CA GLU A 74 10.44 17.89 12.36
C GLU A 74 10.96 17.56 10.96
N TRP A 75 10.14 16.91 10.14
CA TRP A 75 10.48 16.62 8.75
C TRP A 75 10.77 17.89 7.95
N HIS A 76 9.92 18.91 8.10
CA HIS A 76 10.05 20.19 7.43
C HIS A 76 11.31 20.93 7.89
N ASP A 77 11.58 21.01 9.19
CA ASP A 77 12.79 21.64 9.72
C ASP A 77 14.06 20.97 9.21
N LYS A 78 14.06 19.63 9.14
CA LYS A 78 15.20 18.87 8.62
C LYS A 78 15.48 19.18 7.16
N ILE A 79 14.49 19.52 6.33
CA ILE A 79 14.74 19.94 4.94
C ILE A 79 15.65 21.17 4.86
N TYR A 80 15.53 22.11 5.81
CA TYR A 80 16.34 23.33 5.84
C TYR A 80 17.65 23.12 6.60
N THR A 81 17.57 22.57 7.80
CA THR A 81 18.71 22.48 8.71
C THR A 81 19.81 21.56 8.17
N THR A 82 19.45 20.46 7.48
CA THR A 82 20.43 19.58 6.82
C THR A 82 21.15 20.25 5.65
N ARG A 83 20.60 21.33 5.10
CA ARG A 83 21.23 22.19 4.07
C ARG A 83 21.99 23.38 4.65
N GLY A 84 22.11 23.47 5.98
CA GLY A 84 22.72 24.61 6.67
C GLY A 84 21.87 25.89 6.63
N LEU A 85 20.57 25.76 6.34
CA LEU A 85 19.63 26.87 6.27
C LEU A 85 18.83 26.99 7.57
N LYS A 86 18.36 28.21 7.87
CA LYS A 86 17.43 28.44 8.98
C LYS A 86 16.03 27.98 8.56
N ALA A 87 15.43 27.07 9.34
CA ALA A 87 14.06 26.67 9.13
C ALA A 87 13.08 27.85 9.36
N PRO A 88 11.99 27.93 8.58
CA PRO A 88 10.91 28.88 8.85
C PRO A 88 10.29 28.67 10.24
N ASP A 89 9.60 29.69 10.74
CA ASP A 89 8.84 29.57 11.99
C ASP A 89 7.74 28.50 11.88
N ARG A 90 7.74 27.55 12.81
CA ARG A 90 6.82 26.39 12.82
C ARG A 90 5.36 26.82 12.88
N GLU A 91 5.03 27.86 13.64
CA GLU A 91 3.66 28.33 13.79
C GLU A 91 3.15 28.92 12.46
N SER A 92 3.99 29.70 11.77
CA SER A 92 3.71 30.20 10.44
C SER A 92 3.49 29.08 9.42
N VAL A 93 4.34 28.04 9.44
CA VAL A 93 4.19 26.86 8.57
C VAL A 93 2.86 26.16 8.83
N LEU A 94 2.51 25.91 10.10
CA LEU A 94 1.23 25.29 10.46
C LEU A 94 0.05 26.12 10.00
N ARG A 95 0.05 27.44 10.23
CA ARG A 95 -1.03 28.33 9.79
C ARG A 95 -1.24 28.28 8.28
N GLN A 96 -0.15 28.30 7.51
CA GLN A 96 -0.22 28.15 6.05
C GLN A 96 -0.87 26.82 5.67
N LYS A 97 -0.39 25.71 6.25
CA LYS A 97 -0.90 24.37 5.94
C LYS A 97 -2.35 24.16 6.38
N GLN A 98 -2.76 24.79 7.47
CA GLN A 98 -4.15 24.80 7.92
C GLN A 98 -5.05 25.54 6.93
N MET A 99 -4.58 26.65 6.36
CA MET A 99 -5.33 27.36 5.32
C MET A 99 -5.47 26.54 4.03
N GLU A 100 -4.38 25.90 3.59
CA GLU A 100 -4.42 24.96 2.47
C GLU A 100 -5.43 23.81 2.72
N PHE A 101 -5.45 23.24 3.93
CA PHE A 101 -6.42 22.24 4.34
C PHE A 101 -7.87 22.75 4.28
N ILE A 102 -8.14 23.94 4.84
CA ILE A 102 -9.48 24.53 4.84
C ILE A 102 -9.98 24.74 3.41
N ASN A 103 -9.12 25.29 2.54
CA ASN A 103 -9.45 25.50 1.14
C ASN A 103 -9.77 24.18 0.44
N MET A 104 -8.87 23.18 0.51
CA MET A 104 -9.10 21.87 -0.10
C MET A 104 -10.36 21.17 0.44
N ARG A 105 -10.66 21.31 1.74
CA ARG A 105 -11.89 20.79 2.34
C ARG A 105 -13.14 21.48 1.78
N ASN A 106 -13.11 22.80 1.61
CA ASN A 106 -14.22 23.54 1.02
C ASN A 106 -14.45 23.16 -0.44
N GLU A 107 -13.39 22.87 -1.20
CA GLU A 107 -13.50 22.36 -2.57
C GLU A 107 -14.19 20.98 -2.62
N ILE A 108 -13.88 20.06 -1.69
CA ILE A 108 -14.62 18.79 -1.58
C ILE A 108 -16.10 19.05 -1.27
N LEU A 109 -16.39 19.88 -0.26
CA LEU A 109 -17.75 20.11 0.21
C LEU A 109 -18.64 20.81 -0.82
N SER A 110 -18.05 21.67 -1.65
CA SER A 110 -18.73 22.35 -2.76
C SER A 110 -18.87 21.47 -4.01
N ASN A 111 -18.32 20.25 -4.00
CA ASN A 111 -18.27 19.34 -5.14
C ASN A 111 -17.71 20.02 -6.40
N SER A 112 -16.65 20.82 -6.23
CA SER A 112 -16.01 21.54 -7.32
C SER A 112 -15.14 20.62 -8.19
N SER A 113 -14.76 21.11 -9.36
CA SER A 113 -13.79 20.44 -10.25
C SER A 113 -12.32 20.65 -9.83
N PHE A 114 -12.05 21.27 -8.68
CA PHE A 114 -10.71 21.72 -8.28
C PHE A 114 -9.62 20.65 -8.41
N PHE A 115 -9.85 19.43 -7.92
CA PHE A 115 -8.85 18.36 -7.97
C PHE A 115 -8.65 17.77 -9.38
N MET A 116 -9.62 17.96 -10.27
CA MET A 116 -9.50 17.60 -11.68
C MET A 116 -8.80 18.71 -12.47
N ASP A 117 -9.04 19.97 -12.13
CA ASP A 117 -8.42 21.16 -12.76
C ASP A 117 -6.98 21.39 -12.27
N HIS A 118 -6.68 20.94 -11.05
CA HIS A 118 -5.37 20.99 -10.40
C HIS A 118 -4.91 19.58 -9.98
N PRO A 119 -4.73 18.66 -10.94
CA PRO A 119 -4.39 17.27 -10.66
C PRO A 119 -2.99 17.13 -10.05
N ILE A 120 -2.75 16.00 -9.40
CA ILE A 120 -1.42 15.61 -8.93
C ILE A 120 -0.55 15.33 -10.17
N GLN A 121 0.59 15.99 -10.31
CA GLN A 121 1.49 15.71 -11.42
C GLN A 121 2.34 14.50 -11.06
N ALA A 122 2.41 13.51 -11.94
CA ALA A 122 3.15 12.29 -11.68
C ALA A 122 3.88 11.77 -12.93
N ARG A 123 4.72 10.75 -12.72
CA ARG A 123 5.32 9.94 -13.78
C ARG A 123 5.01 8.48 -13.48
N PHE A 124 4.68 7.73 -14.53
CA PHE A 124 4.54 6.29 -14.40
C PHE A 124 5.92 5.64 -14.21
N ASN A 125 6.02 4.80 -13.19
CA ASN A 125 7.17 3.98 -12.90
C ASN A 125 6.97 2.63 -13.60
N PRO A 126 7.98 2.12 -14.34
CA PRO A 126 7.90 0.80 -14.97
C PRO A 126 7.60 -0.36 -14.01
N ALA A 127 7.79 -0.18 -12.71
CA ALA A 127 7.39 -1.12 -11.66
C ALA A 127 5.89 -1.04 -11.29
N GLY A 128 5.06 -0.33 -12.06
CA GLY A 128 3.60 -0.40 -11.96
C GLY A 128 2.95 0.56 -10.97
N TYR A 129 3.54 1.73 -10.74
CA TYR A 129 3.00 2.78 -9.86
C TYR A 129 3.37 4.18 -10.35
N PHE A 130 2.99 5.23 -9.61
CA PHE A 130 3.19 6.62 -9.99
C PHE A 130 4.00 7.37 -8.95
N ASN A 131 5.15 7.89 -9.34
CA ASN A 131 5.91 8.81 -8.51
C ASN A 131 5.42 10.24 -8.72
N ILE A 132 5.04 10.92 -7.64
CA ILE A 132 4.60 12.31 -7.65
C ILE A 132 5.77 13.21 -8.08
N LYS A 133 5.47 14.24 -8.88
CA LYS A 133 6.34 15.38 -9.18
C LYS A 133 5.88 16.65 -8.48
N ASP A 134 4.57 16.82 -8.38
CA ASP A 134 3.93 17.92 -7.68
C ASP A 134 2.57 17.49 -7.11
N GLY A 135 2.25 17.96 -5.91
CA GLY A 135 0.97 17.70 -5.26
C GLY A 135 0.98 16.66 -4.14
N HIS A 136 2.10 16.41 -3.47
CA HIS A 136 2.18 15.53 -2.29
C HIS A 136 1.16 15.88 -1.21
N HIS A 137 0.96 17.18 -0.97
CA HIS A 137 -0.07 17.70 -0.07
C HIS A 137 -1.49 17.32 -0.50
N ARG A 138 -1.82 17.49 -1.80
CA ARG A 138 -3.13 17.08 -2.35
C ARG A 138 -3.34 15.57 -2.24
N ALA A 139 -2.32 14.79 -2.57
CA ALA A 139 -2.36 13.33 -2.49
C ALA A 139 -2.60 12.84 -1.06
N ALA A 140 -1.82 13.33 -0.10
CA ALA A 140 -1.95 12.97 1.31
C ALA A 140 -3.28 13.46 1.91
N PHE A 141 -3.74 14.65 1.55
CA PHE A 141 -5.04 15.16 1.97
C PHE A 141 -6.18 14.26 1.49
N LEU A 142 -6.24 13.96 0.19
CA LEU A 142 -7.28 13.09 -0.40
C LEU A 142 -7.25 11.68 0.18
N TYR A 143 -6.04 11.12 0.36
CA TYR A 143 -5.85 9.83 1.02
C TYR A 143 -6.44 9.81 2.43
N VAL A 144 -6.07 10.81 3.24
CA VAL A 144 -6.51 10.93 4.64
C VAL A 144 -8.03 11.16 4.74
N PHE A 145 -8.62 11.87 3.78
CA PHE A 145 -10.06 12.05 3.62
C PHE A 145 -10.80 10.79 3.13
N GLY A 146 -10.08 9.71 2.83
CA GLY A 146 -10.63 8.40 2.48
C GLY A 146 -10.89 8.19 1.00
N PHE A 147 -10.39 9.05 0.11
CA PHE A 147 -10.50 8.83 -1.33
C PHE A 147 -9.67 7.63 -1.75
N ARG A 148 -10.32 6.68 -2.43
CA ARG A 148 -9.65 5.49 -3.01
C ARG A 148 -9.03 5.73 -4.37
N ARG A 149 -9.39 6.84 -5.02
CA ARG A 149 -8.83 7.24 -6.30
C ARG A 149 -8.62 8.75 -6.32
N VAL A 150 -7.56 9.19 -6.98
CA VAL A 150 -7.18 10.60 -7.10
C VAL A 150 -6.87 10.94 -8.55
N TYR A 151 -7.02 12.21 -8.93
CA TYR A 151 -6.72 12.65 -10.28
C TYR A 151 -5.23 12.93 -10.45
N LEU A 152 -4.62 12.23 -11.40
CA LEU A 152 -3.23 12.42 -11.80
C LEU A 152 -3.16 13.01 -13.21
N GLU A 153 -2.19 13.88 -13.42
CA GLU A 153 -1.72 14.31 -14.74
C GLU A 153 -0.40 13.62 -15.07
N MET A 154 -0.34 12.99 -16.24
CA MET A 154 0.84 12.26 -16.74
C MET A 154 1.03 12.47 -18.24
N SER A 155 2.15 12.00 -18.79
CA SER A 155 2.35 12.03 -20.24
C SER A 155 1.47 11.01 -20.96
N ALA A 156 1.15 11.25 -22.24
CA ALA A 156 0.44 10.26 -23.06
C ALA A 156 1.18 8.91 -23.13
N SER A 157 2.52 8.92 -23.16
CA SER A 157 3.33 7.69 -23.16
C SER A 157 3.19 6.91 -21.85
N ASP A 158 3.26 7.61 -20.70
CA ASP A 158 3.06 7.01 -19.39
C ASP A 158 1.65 6.39 -19.29
N TYR A 159 0.64 7.11 -19.78
CA TYR A 159 -0.73 6.63 -19.81
C TYR A 159 -0.88 5.37 -20.66
N THR A 160 -0.34 5.35 -21.89
CA THR A 160 -0.38 4.15 -22.75
C THR A 160 0.29 2.95 -22.10
N GLN A 161 1.44 3.16 -21.44
CA GLN A 161 2.14 2.09 -20.73
C GLN A 161 1.33 1.56 -19.55
N TRP A 162 0.75 2.45 -18.74
CA TRP A 162 -0.07 2.06 -17.59
C TRP A 162 -1.35 1.31 -18.00
N ILE A 163 -2.05 1.81 -19.02
CA ILE A 163 -3.31 1.21 -19.49
C ILE A 163 -3.13 -0.21 -20.01
N ASN A 164 -1.97 -0.51 -20.60
CA ASN A 164 -1.58 -1.87 -20.98
C ASN A 164 -2.74 -2.66 -21.62
N ALA A 165 -3.35 -2.08 -22.66
CA ALA A 165 -4.69 -2.47 -23.12
C ALA A 165 -4.78 -3.94 -23.55
N GLU A 166 -3.73 -4.48 -24.17
CA GLU A 166 -3.64 -5.89 -24.55
C GLU A 166 -3.75 -6.81 -23.33
N GLN A 167 -2.98 -6.51 -22.28
CA GLN A 167 -3.00 -7.29 -21.05
C GLN A 167 -4.31 -7.09 -20.27
N ALA A 168 -4.94 -5.92 -20.37
CA ALA A 168 -6.26 -5.70 -19.79
C ALA A 168 -7.31 -6.63 -20.43
N GLU A 169 -7.24 -6.86 -21.74
CA GLU A 169 -8.10 -7.83 -22.43
C GLU A 169 -7.78 -9.28 -22.05
N ALA A 170 -6.51 -9.64 -21.84
CA ALA A 170 -6.15 -10.96 -21.31
C ALA A 170 -6.75 -11.22 -19.91
N VAL A 171 -6.75 -10.21 -19.05
CA VAL A 171 -7.40 -10.26 -17.74
C VAL A 171 -8.92 -10.40 -17.88
N ARG A 172 -9.57 -9.66 -18.80
CA ARG A 172 -11.01 -9.82 -19.08
C ARG A 172 -11.35 -11.23 -19.56
N ALA A 173 -10.56 -11.76 -20.49
CA ALA A 173 -10.74 -13.11 -21.02
C ALA A 173 -10.62 -14.15 -19.90
N THR A 174 -9.66 -13.99 -18.98
CA THR A 174 -9.50 -14.88 -17.83
C THR A 174 -10.68 -14.81 -16.86
N ILE A 175 -11.18 -13.60 -16.56
CA ILE A 175 -12.40 -13.41 -15.76
C ILE A 175 -13.59 -14.13 -16.39
N GLN A 176 -13.77 -14.00 -17.71
CA GLN A 176 -14.87 -14.62 -18.46
C GLN A 176 -14.76 -16.15 -18.47
N ASP A 177 -13.58 -16.68 -18.77
CA ASP A 177 -13.29 -18.12 -18.83
C ASP A 177 -13.52 -18.79 -17.46
N GLN A 178 -13.08 -18.15 -16.38
CA GLN A 178 -13.28 -18.61 -15.01
C GLN A 178 -14.70 -18.31 -14.48
N GLN A 179 -15.56 -17.69 -15.29
CA GLN A 179 -16.92 -17.29 -14.93
C GLN A 179 -17.01 -16.50 -13.61
N ARG A 180 -15.96 -15.73 -13.30
CA ARG A 180 -15.84 -15.02 -12.02
C ARG A 180 -16.96 -14.00 -11.88
N GLN A 181 -17.79 -14.18 -10.85
CA GLN A 181 -18.82 -13.22 -10.46
C GLN A 181 -18.34 -12.23 -9.40
N LEU A 182 -17.29 -12.61 -8.67
CA LEU A 182 -16.79 -11.88 -7.51
C LEU A 182 -15.26 -11.77 -7.57
N ILE A 183 -14.77 -10.64 -7.07
CA ILE A 183 -13.35 -10.37 -6.90
C ILE A 183 -13.15 -10.01 -5.42
N TYR A 184 -12.22 -10.68 -4.73
CA TYR A 184 -12.04 -10.48 -3.30
C TYR A 184 -11.31 -9.18 -2.97
N THR A 185 -10.31 -8.80 -3.76
CA THR A 185 -9.46 -7.63 -3.55
C THR A 185 -9.42 -6.76 -4.80
N PRO A 186 -9.25 -5.43 -4.70
CA PRO A 186 -9.33 -4.54 -5.86
C PRO A 186 -8.35 -4.92 -6.98
N ILE A 187 -8.79 -4.73 -8.23
CA ILE A 187 -7.90 -4.70 -9.40
C ILE A 187 -7.55 -3.23 -9.65
N LEU A 188 -6.26 -2.88 -9.56
CA LEU A 188 -5.80 -1.49 -9.54
C LEU A 188 -5.67 -0.90 -10.95
N HIS A 189 -6.73 -1.01 -11.75
CA HIS A 189 -6.70 -0.61 -13.16
C HIS A 189 -8.07 -0.08 -13.65
N PRO A 190 -8.12 1.01 -14.44
CA PRO A 190 -9.36 1.68 -14.83
C PRO A 190 -10.34 0.82 -15.60
N ALA A 191 -9.86 -0.18 -16.35
CA ALA A 191 -10.69 -1.15 -17.06
C ALA A 191 -11.65 -1.94 -16.15
N PHE A 192 -11.37 -1.97 -14.83
CA PHE A 192 -12.07 -2.77 -13.83
C PHE A 192 -12.71 -1.92 -12.72
N TYR A 193 -12.77 -0.60 -12.85
CA TYR A 193 -13.37 0.29 -11.83
C TYR A 193 -14.87 0.05 -11.58
N SER A 194 -15.58 -0.57 -12.52
CA SER A 194 -16.98 -0.96 -12.34
C SER A 194 -17.16 -2.22 -11.49
N TRP A 195 -16.07 -2.95 -11.20
CA TRP A 195 -16.09 -4.15 -10.39
C TRP A 195 -15.91 -3.78 -8.93
N SER A 196 -16.88 -4.14 -8.10
CA SER A 196 -16.72 -4.08 -6.65
C SER A 196 -15.90 -5.26 -6.15
N SER A 197 -14.99 -5.01 -5.21
CA SER A 197 -14.36 -6.06 -4.44
C SER A 197 -15.09 -6.31 -3.12
N GLU A 198 -15.08 -7.56 -2.65
CA GLU A 198 -15.66 -7.97 -1.36
C GLU A 198 -14.88 -7.47 -0.15
N ARG A 199 -13.62 -7.10 -0.37
CA ARG A 199 -12.68 -6.59 0.64
C ARG A 199 -11.93 -5.40 0.10
N ASP A 200 -11.44 -4.60 1.03
CA ASP A 200 -10.55 -3.46 0.75
C ASP A 200 -11.14 -2.42 -0.23
N ASN A 201 -12.47 -2.28 -0.21
CA ASN A 201 -13.23 -1.31 -1.01
C ASN A 201 -13.62 -0.03 -0.23
N VAL A 202 -13.54 -0.06 1.10
CA VAL A 202 -13.88 1.05 1.99
C VAL A 202 -12.65 1.41 2.84
N TYR A 203 -12.35 2.70 2.92
CA TYR A 203 -11.26 3.21 3.74
C TYR A 203 -11.66 3.31 5.23
N PRO A 204 -10.77 2.98 6.17
CA PRO A 204 -9.46 2.35 5.97
C PRO A 204 -9.57 0.85 5.65
N THR A 205 -8.68 0.39 4.77
CA THR A 205 -8.55 -1.01 4.33
C THR A 205 -7.53 -1.79 5.15
N ARG A 206 -7.46 -3.12 4.96
CA ARG A 206 -6.43 -3.96 5.59
C ARG A 206 -5.04 -3.46 5.23
N LEU A 207 -4.84 -3.11 3.96
CA LEU A 207 -3.59 -2.50 3.49
C LEU A 207 -3.28 -1.19 4.22
N ASP A 208 -4.28 -0.32 4.45
CA ASP A 208 -4.10 0.92 5.21
C ASP A 208 -3.57 0.66 6.62
N TYR A 209 -4.15 -0.30 7.33
CA TYR A 209 -3.72 -0.65 8.68
C TYR A 209 -2.30 -1.25 8.70
N MET A 210 -1.99 -2.16 7.78
CA MET A 210 -0.64 -2.74 7.66
C MET A 210 0.40 -1.66 7.35
N MET A 211 0.14 -0.79 6.37
CA MET A 211 1.08 0.27 5.98
C MET A 211 1.28 1.32 7.06
N ARG A 212 0.24 1.65 7.84
CA ARG A 212 0.36 2.53 9.01
C ARG A 212 1.20 1.91 10.10
N TYR A 213 0.99 0.62 10.39
CA TYR A 213 1.74 -0.10 11.39
C TYR A 213 3.24 -0.16 11.06
N LEU A 214 3.56 -0.43 9.79
CA LEU A 214 4.95 -0.46 9.31
C LEU A 214 5.61 0.92 9.38
N GLY A 215 4.84 2.00 9.25
CA GLY A 215 5.35 3.37 9.33
C GLY A 215 6.51 3.60 8.37
N LEU A 216 7.63 4.14 8.87
CA LEU A 216 8.86 4.38 8.10
C LEU A 216 9.82 3.19 8.07
N SER A 217 9.45 2.03 8.63
CA SER A 217 10.31 0.83 8.62
C SER A 217 10.67 0.44 7.19
N ALA A 218 11.94 0.17 6.92
CA ALA A 218 12.36 -0.17 5.56
C ALA A 218 11.65 -1.44 5.07
N LEU A 219 10.92 -1.33 3.95
CA LEU A 219 10.38 -2.48 3.22
C LEU A 219 11.29 -2.92 2.08
N ARG A 220 12.16 -2.02 1.61
CA ARG A 220 13.11 -2.32 0.54
C ARG A 220 14.05 -3.46 0.96
N GLY A 221 14.01 -4.57 0.22
CA GLY A 221 14.79 -5.77 0.50
C GLY A 221 14.22 -6.68 1.60
N THR A 222 13.19 -6.25 2.33
CA THR A 222 12.52 -7.05 3.36
C THR A 222 11.85 -8.25 2.71
N ARG A 223 12.06 -9.45 3.27
CA ARG A 223 11.49 -10.68 2.73
C ARG A 223 10.09 -10.86 3.29
N VAL A 224 9.10 -10.91 2.39
CA VAL A 224 7.68 -11.03 2.76
C VAL A 224 7.10 -12.30 2.17
N ILE A 225 6.33 -13.05 2.97
CA ILE A 225 5.51 -14.15 2.48
C ILE A 225 4.03 -13.81 2.60
N ASP A 226 3.29 -13.89 1.49
CA ASP A 226 1.84 -13.71 1.43
C ASP A 226 1.16 -15.08 1.35
N ILE A 227 0.67 -15.56 2.50
CA ILE A 227 0.10 -16.90 2.68
C ILE A 227 -1.36 -16.86 2.28
N GLY A 228 -1.75 -17.68 1.29
CA GLY A 228 -3.07 -17.63 0.68
C GLY A 228 -3.28 -16.33 -0.10
N CYS A 229 -2.30 -15.98 -0.95
CA CYS A 229 -2.24 -14.68 -1.61
C CYS A 229 -3.36 -14.42 -2.62
N ASN A 230 -4.19 -15.42 -2.96
CA ASN A 230 -5.29 -15.32 -3.92
C ASN A 230 -4.76 -14.74 -5.26
N ILE A 231 -5.40 -13.71 -5.80
CA ILE A 231 -4.98 -13.01 -7.02
C ILE A 231 -3.78 -12.06 -6.83
N GLY A 232 -3.12 -12.05 -5.67
CA GLY A 232 -1.83 -11.39 -5.44
C GLY A 232 -1.86 -9.89 -5.11
N TYR A 233 -3.00 -9.36 -4.65
CA TYR A 233 -3.16 -7.91 -4.39
C TYR A 233 -2.17 -7.36 -3.35
N HIS A 234 -2.10 -7.96 -2.16
CA HIS A 234 -1.19 -7.50 -1.11
C HIS A 234 0.27 -7.74 -1.50
N ALA A 235 0.58 -8.90 -2.09
CA ALA A 235 1.89 -9.19 -2.64
C ALA A 235 2.39 -8.12 -3.63
N ARG A 236 1.57 -7.67 -4.60
CA ARG A 236 1.94 -6.57 -5.51
C ARG A 236 2.16 -5.26 -4.76
N CYS A 237 1.30 -4.92 -3.79
CA CYS A 237 1.46 -3.69 -3.00
C CYS A 237 2.80 -3.66 -2.23
N PHE A 238 3.17 -4.76 -1.57
CA PHE A 238 4.46 -4.86 -0.88
C PHE A 238 5.65 -4.90 -1.85
N THR A 239 5.48 -5.51 -3.03
CA THR A 239 6.53 -5.52 -4.08
C THR A 239 6.84 -4.10 -4.56
N ARG A 240 5.83 -3.24 -4.74
CA ARG A 240 6.01 -1.83 -5.13
C ARG A 240 6.75 -1.01 -4.06
N GLU A 241 6.62 -1.39 -2.79
CA GLU A 241 7.40 -0.82 -1.68
C GLU A 241 8.86 -1.32 -1.63
N GLY A 242 9.26 -2.15 -2.60
CA GLY A 242 10.61 -2.70 -2.73
C GLY A 242 10.85 -3.98 -1.93
N ALA A 243 9.81 -4.58 -1.34
CA ALA A 243 9.95 -5.87 -0.64
C ALA A 243 10.22 -7.02 -1.62
N VAL A 244 10.92 -8.04 -1.13
CA VAL A 244 11.11 -9.31 -1.85
C VAL A 244 9.99 -10.25 -1.43
N VAL A 245 8.96 -10.35 -2.28
CA VAL A 245 7.72 -11.05 -1.93
C VAL A 245 7.65 -12.44 -2.55
N THR A 246 7.24 -13.42 -1.74
CA THR A 246 6.78 -14.74 -2.19
C THR A 246 5.31 -14.93 -1.83
N GLY A 247 4.45 -15.15 -2.83
CA GLY A 247 3.06 -15.56 -2.60
C GLY A 247 2.92 -17.09 -2.55
N VAL A 248 2.00 -17.59 -1.73
CA VAL A 248 1.63 -19.01 -1.71
C VAL A 248 0.13 -19.12 -1.91
N GLU A 249 -0.28 -19.84 -2.95
CA GLU A 249 -1.69 -20.05 -3.30
C GLU A 249 -1.86 -21.43 -3.94
N HIS A 250 -2.85 -22.21 -3.52
CA HIS A 250 -3.04 -23.57 -4.01
C HIS A 250 -4.04 -23.63 -5.18
N ASP A 251 -4.98 -22.68 -5.24
CA ASP A 251 -6.02 -22.63 -6.25
C ASP A 251 -5.44 -22.21 -7.62
N ALA A 252 -5.59 -23.09 -8.61
CA ALA A 252 -5.06 -22.89 -9.95
C ALA A 252 -5.70 -21.70 -10.68
N ASP A 253 -6.98 -21.43 -10.42
CA ASP A 253 -7.68 -20.31 -11.03
C ASP A 253 -7.24 -18.97 -10.44
N HIS A 254 -6.99 -18.91 -9.12
CA HIS A 254 -6.34 -17.76 -8.50
C HIS A 254 -4.95 -17.53 -9.08
N CYS A 255 -4.13 -18.58 -9.22
CA CYS A 255 -2.78 -18.48 -9.77
C CYS A 255 -2.77 -18.00 -11.23
N ARG A 256 -3.71 -18.47 -12.07
CA ARG A 256 -3.85 -17.99 -13.44
C ARG A 256 -4.22 -16.51 -13.49
N MET A 257 -5.19 -16.09 -12.69
CA MET A 257 -5.60 -14.68 -12.62
C MET A 257 -4.47 -13.78 -12.07
N LEU A 258 -3.77 -14.25 -11.03
CA LEU A 258 -2.59 -13.58 -10.46
C LEU A 258 -1.54 -13.30 -11.53
N LYS A 259 -1.22 -14.31 -12.37
CA LYS A 259 -0.25 -14.17 -13.46
C LYS A 259 -0.65 -13.06 -14.43
N GLU A 260 -1.91 -13.05 -14.87
CA GLU A 260 -2.40 -12.02 -15.80
C GLU A 260 -2.40 -10.62 -15.16
N LEU A 261 -2.73 -10.52 -13.87
CA LEU A 261 -2.68 -9.25 -13.13
C LEU A 261 -1.27 -8.74 -12.91
N ASN A 262 -0.28 -9.62 -12.73
CA ASN A 262 1.12 -9.20 -12.63
C ASN A 262 1.61 -8.56 -13.93
N GLY A 263 1.19 -9.11 -15.08
CA GLY A 263 1.39 -8.48 -16.38
C GLY A 263 0.68 -7.13 -16.48
N LEU A 264 -0.61 -7.08 -16.12
CA LEU A 264 -1.43 -5.87 -16.26
C LEU A 264 -0.88 -4.72 -15.43
N GLU A 265 -0.56 -5.00 -14.17
CA GLU A 265 -0.13 -4.00 -13.21
C GLU A 265 1.41 -3.82 -13.18
N HIS A 266 2.14 -4.39 -14.14
CA HIS A 266 3.61 -4.31 -14.29
C HIS A 266 4.42 -4.70 -13.02
N THR A 267 3.81 -5.46 -12.12
CA THR A 267 4.38 -5.78 -10.81
C THR A 267 4.47 -7.29 -10.66
N HIS A 268 5.70 -7.81 -10.60
CA HIS A 268 5.98 -9.24 -10.57
C HIS A 268 6.63 -9.62 -9.25
N PHE A 269 6.18 -10.73 -8.68
CA PHE A 269 6.73 -11.33 -7.47
C PHE A 269 6.83 -12.85 -7.65
N GLN A 270 7.57 -13.54 -6.78
CA GLN A 270 7.65 -15.00 -6.83
C GLN A 270 6.36 -15.61 -6.27
N TRP A 271 5.83 -16.69 -6.84
CA TRP A 271 4.74 -17.43 -6.19
C TRP A 271 4.92 -18.94 -6.29
N ILE A 272 4.31 -19.65 -5.35
CA ILE A 272 4.31 -21.11 -5.24
C ILE A 272 2.86 -21.59 -5.32
N GLN A 273 2.58 -22.47 -6.28
CA GLN A 273 1.25 -23.05 -6.44
C GLN A 273 1.08 -24.31 -5.58
N GLU A 274 0.90 -24.14 -4.27
CA GLU A 274 0.77 -25.23 -3.31
C GLU A 274 0.08 -24.74 -2.03
N SER A 275 -0.47 -25.66 -1.22
CA SER A 275 -0.89 -25.34 0.14
C SER A 275 0.31 -25.01 1.02
N PHE A 276 0.19 -24.02 1.90
CA PHE A 276 1.31 -23.50 2.69
C PHE A 276 1.98 -24.54 3.60
N GLU A 277 1.21 -25.43 4.20
CA GLU A 277 1.71 -26.50 5.06
C GLU A 277 2.63 -27.49 4.33
N ASN A 278 2.43 -27.66 3.01
CA ASN A 278 3.20 -28.56 2.15
C ASN A 278 4.34 -27.83 1.41
N ALA A 279 4.17 -26.52 1.17
CA ALA A 279 5.11 -25.72 0.41
C ALA A 279 6.51 -25.68 1.04
N SER A 280 7.54 -25.91 0.21
CA SER A 280 8.93 -25.69 0.59
C SER A 280 9.28 -24.20 0.53
N VAL A 281 9.08 -23.50 1.64
CA VAL A 281 9.36 -22.06 1.75
C VAL A 281 10.62 -21.79 2.58
N GLY A 282 11.30 -20.68 2.28
CA GLY A 282 12.44 -20.18 3.07
C GLY A 282 12.01 -19.41 4.33
N SER A 283 12.93 -18.64 4.90
CA SER A 283 12.66 -17.72 6.01
C SER A 283 12.33 -16.31 5.51
N TYR A 284 11.39 -15.65 6.17
CA TYR A 284 10.86 -14.33 5.84
C TYR A 284 10.80 -13.46 7.08
N ASP A 285 10.96 -12.15 6.90
CA ASP A 285 10.86 -11.17 7.97
C ASP A 285 9.39 -10.96 8.35
N ILE A 286 8.53 -10.86 7.35
CA ILE A 286 7.11 -10.55 7.51
C ILE A 286 6.25 -11.63 6.84
N GLY A 287 5.26 -12.14 7.56
CA GLY A 287 4.16 -12.93 7.01
C GLY A 287 2.89 -12.11 6.88
N ILE A 288 2.13 -12.34 5.81
CA ILE A 288 0.77 -11.84 5.62
C ILE A 288 -0.14 -13.07 5.55
N MET A 289 -1.13 -13.16 6.43
CA MET A 289 -2.04 -14.30 6.55
C MET A 289 -3.46 -13.80 6.80
N LEU A 290 -4.19 -13.46 5.75
CA LEU A 290 -5.50 -12.82 5.86
C LEU A 290 -6.62 -13.81 5.58
N THR A 291 -7.39 -14.20 6.61
CA THR A 291 -8.50 -15.17 6.52
C THR A 291 -8.12 -16.54 5.97
N VAL A 292 -6.92 -17.03 6.27
CA VAL A 292 -6.49 -18.37 5.83
C VAL A 292 -6.66 -19.40 6.94
N PHE A 293 -6.29 -19.04 8.17
CA PHE A 293 -6.03 -20.00 9.23
C PHE A 293 -7.25 -20.83 9.67
N TYR A 294 -8.46 -20.27 9.64
CA TYR A 294 -9.67 -21.03 10.01
C TYR A 294 -9.99 -22.20 9.08
N HIS A 295 -9.52 -22.18 7.82
CA HIS A 295 -9.69 -23.30 6.91
C HIS A 295 -8.88 -24.51 7.38
N VAL A 296 -7.65 -24.28 7.84
CA VAL A 296 -6.73 -25.35 8.28
C VAL A 296 -7.06 -25.87 9.67
N MET A 297 -7.66 -25.05 10.53
CA MET A 297 -8.11 -25.47 11.87
C MET A 297 -9.19 -26.55 11.88
N LYS A 298 -9.79 -26.87 10.73
CA LYS A 298 -10.77 -27.95 10.59
C LYS A 298 -10.14 -29.35 10.60
N ASN A 299 -8.83 -29.43 10.42
CA ASN A 299 -8.07 -30.68 10.44
C ASN A 299 -6.81 -30.52 11.31
N ASP A 300 -6.75 -31.26 12.41
CA ASP A 300 -5.68 -31.13 13.41
C ASP A 300 -4.27 -31.42 12.86
N GLU A 301 -4.14 -32.36 11.92
CA GLU A 301 -2.85 -32.70 11.32
C GLU A 301 -2.34 -31.57 10.43
N VAL A 302 -3.21 -31.06 9.55
CA VAL A 302 -2.93 -29.92 8.68
C VAL A 302 -2.64 -28.67 9.50
N CYS A 303 -3.43 -28.42 10.56
CA CYS A 303 -3.25 -27.29 11.47
C CYS A 303 -1.87 -27.32 12.14
N ARG A 304 -1.44 -28.49 12.66
CA ARG A 304 -0.11 -28.66 13.26
C ARG A 304 1.01 -28.43 12.25
N ALA A 305 0.90 -28.98 11.04
CA ALA A 305 1.88 -28.78 9.98
C ALA A 305 1.96 -27.30 9.56
N PHE A 306 0.82 -26.63 9.43
CA PHE A 306 0.72 -25.22 9.12
C PHE A 306 1.40 -24.34 10.19
N LEU A 307 1.10 -24.57 11.48
CA LEU A 307 1.69 -23.82 12.58
C LEU A 307 3.21 -24.04 12.69
N ALA A 308 3.67 -25.29 12.54
CA ALA A 308 5.09 -25.60 12.50
C ALA A 308 5.80 -24.89 11.33
N ARG A 309 5.16 -24.85 10.16
CA ARG A 309 5.68 -24.12 9.01
C ARG A 309 5.74 -22.62 9.26
N LEU A 310 4.67 -22.04 9.80
CA LEU A 310 4.56 -20.63 10.14
C LEU A 310 5.67 -20.23 11.12
N ASP A 311 5.88 -21.05 12.17
CA ASP A 311 6.95 -20.83 13.14
C ASP A 311 8.34 -20.93 12.52
N GLN A 312 8.56 -21.85 11.58
CA GLN A 312 9.84 -21.98 10.91
C GLN A 312 10.12 -20.83 9.92
N SER A 313 9.07 -20.32 9.25
CA SER A 313 9.25 -19.45 8.10
C SER A 313 9.10 -17.96 8.39
N VAL A 314 8.40 -17.52 9.45
CA VAL A 314 8.13 -16.09 9.70
C VAL A 314 8.84 -15.61 10.96
N GLY A 315 9.85 -14.75 10.78
CA GLY A 315 10.82 -14.41 11.82
C GLY A 315 10.54 -13.16 12.66
N GLN A 316 9.78 -12.17 12.18
CA GLN A 316 9.60 -10.91 12.91
C GLN A 316 8.13 -10.58 13.14
N LEU A 317 7.37 -10.41 12.06
CA LEU A 317 5.99 -9.94 12.11
C LEU A 317 5.05 -10.86 11.35
N LEU A 318 3.85 -11.08 11.86
CA LEU A 318 2.76 -11.72 11.13
C LEU A 318 1.54 -10.82 11.16
N PHE A 319 1.21 -10.23 10.02
CA PHE A 319 -0.12 -9.64 9.83
C PHE A 319 -1.13 -10.76 9.66
N TRP A 320 -2.17 -10.72 10.51
CA TRP A 320 -3.18 -11.76 10.57
C TRP A 320 -4.56 -11.13 10.59
N GLU A 321 -5.47 -11.71 9.79
CA GLU A 321 -6.90 -11.45 9.91
C GLU A 321 -7.64 -12.73 10.27
N SER A 322 -8.49 -12.64 11.28
CA SER A 322 -9.28 -13.75 11.77
C SER A 322 -10.21 -14.34 10.71
N GLY A 323 -10.39 -15.65 10.76
CA GLY A 323 -11.39 -16.38 10.01
C GLY A 323 -12.77 -16.33 10.63
N ASP A 324 -12.95 -17.08 11.72
CA ASP A 324 -14.26 -17.28 12.36
C ASP A 324 -14.19 -17.11 13.89
N ASP A 325 -13.12 -17.57 14.53
CA ASP A 325 -12.93 -17.49 15.99
C ASP A 325 -11.60 -16.80 16.33
N PRO A 326 -11.58 -15.45 16.39
CA PRO A 326 -10.37 -14.69 16.65
C PRO A 326 -9.66 -15.10 17.95
N LYS A 327 -10.41 -15.52 18.98
CA LYS A 327 -9.82 -15.87 20.27
C LYS A 327 -9.08 -17.19 20.17
N LYS A 328 -9.74 -18.22 19.62
CA LYS A 328 -9.14 -19.54 19.44
C LYS A 328 -7.95 -19.51 18.48
N GLU A 329 -8.08 -18.78 17.37
CA GLU A 329 -7.01 -18.60 16.38
C GLU A 329 -5.76 -18.00 17.03
N LYS A 330 -5.90 -16.91 17.80
CA LYS A 330 -4.77 -16.27 18.50
C LYS A 330 -4.10 -17.19 19.51
N ILE A 331 -4.88 -17.91 20.31
CA ILE A 331 -4.33 -18.87 21.30
C ILE A 331 -3.46 -19.90 20.60
N LEU A 332 -3.97 -20.51 19.52
CA LEU A 332 -3.21 -21.52 18.77
C LEU A 332 -1.92 -20.98 18.18
N ILE A 333 -1.96 -19.79 17.57
CA ILE A 333 -0.76 -19.14 17.01
C ILE A 333 0.27 -18.87 18.12
N MET A 334 -0.15 -18.29 19.25
CA MET A 334 0.76 -17.96 20.35
C MET A 334 1.35 -19.19 21.04
N GLU A 335 0.59 -20.29 21.17
CA GLU A 335 1.04 -21.50 21.86
C GLU A 335 1.97 -22.37 21.01
N HIS A 336 1.92 -22.25 19.68
CA HIS A 336 2.63 -23.15 18.75
C HIS A 336 3.66 -22.46 17.87
N THR A 337 3.93 -21.18 18.12
CA THR A 337 4.94 -20.40 17.40
C THR A 337 5.75 -19.55 18.38
N GLY A 338 6.87 -19.01 17.92
CA GLY A 338 7.71 -18.11 18.70
C GLY A 338 7.21 -16.67 18.80
N PHE A 339 5.97 -16.35 18.44
CA PHE A 339 5.41 -15.01 18.64
C PHE A 339 5.12 -14.76 20.13
N THR A 340 5.59 -13.64 20.65
CA THR A 340 5.51 -13.30 22.08
C THR A 340 4.52 -12.18 22.39
N ARG A 341 4.11 -11.41 21.37
CA ARG A 341 3.16 -10.31 21.49
C ARG A 341 2.14 -10.32 20.36
N TYR A 342 0.92 -9.88 20.69
CA TYR A 342 -0.14 -9.59 19.74
C TYR A 342 -0.64 -8.15 19.93
N GLU A 343 -0.86 -7.44 18.83
CA GLU A 343 -1.48 -6.13 18.81
C GLU A 343 -2.68 -6.13 17.85
N LYS A 344 -3.85 -5.74 18.36
CA LYS A 344 -5.03 -5.54 17.52
C LYS A 344 -4.89 -4.23 16.75
N LEU A 345 -5.00 -4.29 15.42
CA LEU A 345 -4.94 -3.11 14.56
C LEU A 345 -6.33 -2.55 14.28
N ALA A 346 -7.30 -3.42 14.00
CA ALA A 346 -8.66 -3.01 13.66
C ALA A 346 -9.67 -4.15 13.77
N ASP A 347 -10.95 -3.78 13.78
CA ASP A 347 -12.02 -4.66 13.31
C ASP A 347 -12.25 -4.39 11.82
N THR A 348 -12.34 -5.45 11.03
CA THR A 348 -12.54 -5.41 9.58
C THR A 348 -13.84 -6.10 9.21
N PHE A 349 -14.43 -5.69 8.09
CA PHE A 349 -15.62 -6.33 7.53
C PHE A 349 -15.32 -6.83 6.12
N GLY A 350 -15.98 -7.92 5.74
CA GLY A 350 -15.89 -8.49 4.40
C GLY A 350 -16.66 -9.80 4.33
N THR A 351 -17.23 -10.12 3.16
CA THR A 351 -18.02 -11.35 2.94
C THR A 351 -19.14 -11.54 3.98
N GLY A 352 -19.74 -10.44 4.47
CA GLY A 352 -20.79 -10.47 5.50
C GLY A 352 -20.34 -10.79 6.94
N LYS A 353 -19.03 -10.87 7.21
CA LYS A 353 -18.48 -11.22 8.53
C LYS A 353 -17.63 -10.09 9.12
N LEU A 354 -17.81 -9.84 10.41
CA LEU A 354 -16.89 -9.04 11.23
C LEU A 354 -15.66 -9.89 11.57
N ARG A 355 -14.48 -9.32 11.41
CA ARG A 355 -13.18 -9.97 11.59
C ARG A 355 -12.26 -9.06 12.39
N GLU A 356 -11.24 -9.65 12.99
CA GLU A 356 -10.18 -8.94 13.70
C GLU A 356 -8.90 -8.95 12.87
N LEU A 357 -8.35 -7.77 12.59
CA LEU A 357 -7.04 -7.60 11.98
C LEU A 357 -6.04 -7.25 13.09
N GLY A 358 -4.94 -7.98 13.14
CA GLY A 358 -3.86 -7.72 14.09
C GLY A 358 -2.50 -8.10 13.55
N VAL A 359 -1.51 -7.90 14.40
CA VAL A 359 -0.12 -8.24 14.12
C VAL A 359 0.47 -8.98 15.31
N PHE A 360 1.10 -10.11 15.02
CA PHE A 360 1.94 -10.83 15.98
C PHE A 360 3.40 -10.41 15.81
N GLN A 361 4.14 -10.39 16.92
CA GLN A 361 5.54 -10.00 16.97
C GLN A 361 6.33 -11.05 17.75
N ARG A 362 7.54 -11.37 17.29
CA ARG A 362 8.48 -12.23 18.04
C ARG A 362 9.23 -11.45 19.10
#